data_AF-X1M1L8-F1
#
_entry.id   AF-X1M1L8-F1
#
_cell.length_a   1.000
_cell.length_b   1.000
_cell.length_c   1.000
_cell.angle_alpha   90.00
_cell.angle_beta   90.00
_cell.angle_gamma   90.00
#
_symmetry.space_group_name_H-M   'P 1'
#
loop_
_entity.id
_entity.type
_entity.pdbx_description
1 polymer ?
#
loop_
_entity_poly.entity_id
_entity_poly.type
_entity_poly.pdbx_seq_one_letter_code
_entity_poly.pdbx_strand_id
1 'polypeptide(L)'
;MPEIFKKRIVKLLKRPDYAPLKLAQLAKVLNVSQEDYPQFKLAFEELRRAGHVVIGAKSLVSLVPMSGRITGTFRANPKGFGFVIPLEPSSHGDLFIPPDATAEAMTGDIVLAKVVKKANAP
;
A
#
# COMPACT_ATOMS: atom_id res chain seq x y z
N MET A 1 -6.62 -3.53 22.89
CA MET A 1 -5.20 -3.19 22.64
C MET A 1 -4.93 -3.31 21.14
N PRO A 2 -4.65 -2.22 20.41
CA PRO A 2 -4.54 -2.24 18.95
C PRO A 2 -3.37 -3.07 18.41
N GLU A 3 -2.36 -3.37 19.24
CA GLU A 3 -1.17 -4.14 18.85
C GLU A 3 -1.45 -5.55 18.32
N ILE A 4 -2.49 -6.22 18.83
CA ILE A 4 -2.89 -7.55 18.36
C ILE A 4 -3.28 -7.48 16.88
N PHE A 5 -4.06 -6.47 16.50
CA PHE A 5 -4.47 -6.26 15.11
C PHE A 5 -3.28 -5.87 14.23
N LYS A 6 -2.33 -5.05 14.71
CA LYS A 6 -1.12 -4.72 13.95
C LYS A 6 -0.34 -5.97 13.55
N LYS A 7 -0.08 -6.86 14.51
CA LYS A 7 0.65 -8.12 14.27
C LYS A 7 -0.10 -9.01 13.28
N ARG A 8 -1.43 -9.11 13.39
CA ARG A 8 -2.27 -9.91 12.49
C ARG A 8 -2.29 -9.36 11.06
N ILE A 9 -2.41 -8.04 10.90
CA ILE A 9 -2.35 -7.36 9.60
C ILE A 9 -1.01 -7.65 8.92
N VAL A 10 0.10 -7.38 9.60
CA VAL A 10 1.44 -7.62 9.04
C VAL A 10 1.66 -9.10 8.71
N LYS A 11 1.22 -10.01 9.58
CA LYS A 11 1.34 -11.45 9.34
C LYS A 11 0.57 -11.90 8.10
N LEU A 12 -0.64 -11.38 7.90
CA LEU A 12 -1.45 -11.68 6.71
C LEU A 12 -0.81 -11.14 5.44
N LEU A 13 -0.37 -9.87 5.48
CA LEU A 13 0.24 -9.20 4.33
C LEU A 13 1.61 -9.80 3.94
N LYS A 14 2.34 -10.39 4.89
CA LYS A 14 3.64 -11.04 4.63
C LYS A 14 3.52 -12.39 3.92
N ARG A 15 2.31 -12.95 3.78
CA ARG A 15 2.14 -14.27 3.15
C ARG A 15 2.46 -14.15 1.65
N PRO A 16 3.24 -15.08 1.09
CA PRO A 16 3.57 -15.06 -0.35
C PRO A 16 2.33 -15.27 -1.23
N ASP A 17 1.31 -15.94 -0.70
CA ASP A 17 0.00 -16.14 -1.31
C ASP A 17 -0.99 -14.98 -1.12
N TYR A 18 -0.56 -13.86 -0.49
CA TYR A 18 -1.46 -12.75 -0.22
C TYR A 18 -1.79 -11.94 -1.48
N ALA A 19 -3.07 -11.92 -1.83
CA ALA A 19 -3.63 -10.99 -2.81
C ALA A 19 -4.05 -9.66 -2.12
N PRO A 20 -3.78 -8.48 -2.71
CA PRO A 20 -4.21 -7.21 -2.15
C PRO A 20 -5.72 -7.13 -1.94
N LEU A 21 -6.15 -6.84 -0.70
CA LEU A 21 -7.56 -6.79 -0.31
C LEU A 21 -7.96 -5.38 0.17
N LYS A 22 -9.24 -5.04 0.02
CA LYS A 22 -9.79 -3.82 0.63
C LYS A 22 -9.76 -3.92 2.16
N LEU A 23 -9.70 -2.78 2.86
CA LEU A 23 -9.70 -2.74 4.32
C LEU A 23 -10.86 -3.55 4.95
N ALA A 24 -12.06 -3.45 4.37
CA ALA A 24 -13.24 -4.19 4.82
C ALA A 24 -13.10 -5.72 4.61
N GLN A 25 -12.44 -6.16 3.53
CA GLN A 25 -12.17 -7.57 3.28
C GLN A 25 -11.07 -8.09 4.21
N LEU A 26 -10.06 -7.27 4.49
CA LEU A 26 -9.02 -7.58 5.46
C LEU A 26 -9.60 -7.83 6.86
N ALA A 27 -10.55 -6.99 7.28
CA ALA A 27 -11.28 -7.18 8.54
C ALA A 27 -12.05 -8.50 8.57
N LYS A 28 -12.72 -8.89 7.47
CA LYS A 28 -13.43 -10.17 7.35
C LYS A 28 -12.47 -11.36 7.44
N VAL A 29 -11.36 -11.34 6.69
CA VAL A 29 -10.35 -12.42 6.72
C VAL A 29 -9.72 -12.57 8.10
N LEU A 30 -9.56 -11.46 8.81
CA LEU A 30 -9.06 -11.43 10.18
C LEU A 30 -10.16 -11.70 11.23
N ASN A 31 -11.39 -12.08 10.83
CA ASN A 31 -12.52 -12.29 11.74
C ASN A 31 -12.67 -11.16 12.77
N VAL A 32 -12.60 -9.92 12.30
CA VAL A 32 -12.79 -8.73 13.14
C VAL A 32 -14.28 -8.49 13.30
N SER A 33 -14.76 -8.61 14.54
CA SER A 33 -16.13 -8.29 14.92
C SER A 33 -16.43 -6.79 14.78
N GLN A 34 -17.70 -6.41 14.70
CA GLN A 34 -18.08 -4.99 14.57
C GLN A 34 -17.61 -4.15 15.78
N GLU A 35 -17.62 -4.73 16.98
CA GLU A 35 -17.11 -4.12 18.22
C GLU A 35 -15.59 -3.84 18.18
N ASP A 36 -14.82 -4.70 17.49
CA ASP A 36 -13.37 -4.61 17.37
C ASP A 36 -12.92 -3.78 16.16
N TYR A 37 -13.83 -3.52 15.22
CA TYR A 37 -13.54 -2.77 14.01
C TYR A 37 -12.88 -1.39 14.26
N PRO A 38 -13.29 -0.60 15.29
CA PRO A 38 -12.62 0.64 15.63
C PRO A 38 -11.15 0.43 16.02
N GLN A 39 -10.84 -0.60 16.81
CA GLN A 39 -9.46 -0.92 17.22
C GLN A 39 -8.63 -1.42 16.03
N PHE A 40 -9.23 -2.24 15.17
CA PHE A 40 -8.61 -2.68 13.92
C PHE A 40 -8.28 -1.52 13.00
N LYS A 41 -9.23 -0.58 12.81
CA LYS A 41 -9.03 0.62 11.99
C LYS A 41 -7.92 1.50 12.56
N LEU A 42 -7.88 1.67 13.88
CA LEU A 42 -6.80 2.39 14.56
C LEU A 42 -5.44 1.73 14.30
N ALA A 43 -5.34 0.41 14.49
CA ALA A 43 -4.12 -0.35 14.25
C ALA A 43 -3.65 -0.26 12.78
N PHE A 44 -4.58 -0.32 11.84
CA PHE A 44 -4.31 -0.14 10.42
C PHE A 44 -3.78 1.26 10.11
N GLU A 45 -4.43 2.31 10.63
CA GLU A 45 -3.96 3.69 10.46
C GLU A 45 -2.60 3.92 11.11
N GLU A 46 -2.30 3.29 12.25
CA GLU A 46 -0.97 3.35 12.85
C GLU A 46 0.09 2.68 11.95
N LEU A 47 -0.20 1.51 11.37
CA LEU A 47 0.71 0.87 10.41
C LEU A 47 0.90 1.73 9.16
N ARG A 48 -0.16 2.40 8.70
CA ARG A 48 -0.12 3.31 7.55
C ARG A 48 0.70 4.55 7.88
N ARG A 49 0.50 5.11 9.08
CA ARG A 49 1.30 6.19 9.65
C ARG A 49 2.72 5.74 9.99
N ALA A 50 3.02 4.47 10.15
CA ALA A 50 4.40 4.00 10.30
C ALA A 50 5.08 3.80 8.93
N GLY A 51 4.32 3.85 7.83
CA GLY A 51 4.83 3.54 6.49
C GLY A 51 5.01 2.04 6.24
N HIS A 52 4.46 1.18 7.12
CA HIS A 52 4.49 -0.27 6.95
C HIS A 52 3.44 -0.77 5.98
N VAL A 53 2.32 -0.06 5.83
CA VAL A 53 1.26 -0.41 4.88
C VAL A 53 0.84 0.79 4.04
N VAL A 54 0.45 0.53 2.80
CA VAL A 54 -0.08 1.50 1.86
C VAL A 54 -1.43 1.05 1.32
N ILE A 55 -2.19 2.03 0.84
CA ILE A 55 -3.42 1.80 0.10
C ILE A 55 -3.13 2.15 -1.36
N GLY A 56 -3.12 1.14 -2.23
CA GLY A 56 -2.90 1.28 -3.66
C GLY A 56 -4.15 1.70 -4.43
N ALA A 57 -4.06 1.66 -5.76
CA ALA A 57 -5.20 1.89 -6.64
C ALA A 57 -6.37 0.95 -6.28
N LYS A 58 -7.61 1.46 -6.29
CA LYS A 58 -8.83 0.73 -5.90
C LYS A 58 -8.98 0.41 -4.40
N SER A 59 -8.29 1.14 -3.53
CA SER A 59 -8.36 0.97 -2.06
C SER A 59 -7.84 -0.38 -1.54
N LEU A 60 -6.87 -0.97 -2.24
CA LEU A 60 -6.27 -2.25 -1.89
C LEU A 60 -5.12 -2.05 -0.91
N VAL A 61 -5.09 -2.87 0.14
CA VAL A 61 -4.11 -2.80 1.23
C VAL A 61 -2.92 -3.70 0.92
N SER A 62 -1.76 -3.17 1.28
CA SER A 62 -0.46 -3.64 0.82
C SER A 62 0.59 -3.38 1.90
N LEU A 63 1.56 -4.28 2.10
CA LEU A 63 2.77 -3.96 2.87
C LEU A 63 3.60 -2.88 2.14
N VAL A 64 4.67 -2.41 2.75
CA VAL A 64 5.75 -1.69 2.04
C VAL A 64 7.03 -2.46 2.34
N PRO A 65 7.96 -2.63 1.39
CA PRO A 65 9.22 -3.27 1.67
C PRO A 65 9.96 -2.43 2.72
N MET A 66 10.71 -3.05 3.63
CA MET A 66 11.40 -2.31 4.71
C MET A 66 12.35 -1.21 4.19
N SER A 67 12.76 -1.27 2.92
CA SER A 67 13.57 -0.24 2.24
C SER A 67 12.78 1.02 1.84
N GLY A 68 11.44 1.01 1.92
CA GLY A 68 10.59 2.12 1.46
C GLY A 68 10.71 2.40 -0.04
N ARG A 69 11.20 1.43 -0.82
CA ARG A 69 11.47 1.54 -2.25
C ARG A 69 10.83 0.38 -2.99
N ILE A 70 10.30 0.66 -4.17
CA ILE A 70 9.67 -0.31 -5.07
C ILE A 70 10.30 -0.15 -6.45
N THR A 71 10.78 -1.25 -7.02
CA THR A 71 11.25 -1.29 -8.41
C THR A 71 10.12 -1.83 -9.28
N GLY A 72 9.80 -1.13 -10.37
CA GLY A 72 8.68 -1.50 -11.23
C GLY A 72 8.68 -0.81 -12.57
N THR A 73 7.79 -1.24 -13.46
CA THR A 73 7.53 -0.60 -14.74
C THR A 73 6.60 0.59 -14.56
N PHE A 74 7.02 1.76 -14.99
CA PHE A 74 6.20 2.97 -14.98
C PHE A 74 5.15 2.93 -16.10
N ARG A 75 3.94 3.38 -15.80
CA ARG A 75 2.83 3.56 -16.72
C ARG A 75 2.27 4.96 -16.55
N ALA A 76 2.54 5.82 -17.53
CA ALA A 76 2.03 7.18 -17.56
C ALA A 76 0.53 7.21 -17.89
N ASN A 77 -0.16 8.23 -17.39
CA ASN A 77 -1.53 8.56 -17.73
C ASN A 77 -1.56 9.91 -18.47
N PRO A 78 -2.43 10.12 -19.48
CA PRO A 78 -2.56 11.39 -20.18
C PRO A 78 -2.85 12.60 -19.27
N LYS A 79 -3.34 12.36 -18.05
CA LYS A 79 -3.57 13.39 -17.02
C LYS A 79 -2.32 13.77 -16.22
N GLY A 80 -1.13 13.32 -16.63
CA GLY A 80 0.16 13.69 -16.05
C GLY A 80 0.62 12.84 -14.86
N PHE A 81 -0.25 12.03 -14.24
CA PHE A 81 0.14 11.09 -13.19
C PHE A 81 0.53 9.72 -13.78
N GLY A 82 1.09 8.82 -12.97
CA GLY A 82 1.40 7.46 -13.40
C GLY A 82 1.26 6.40 -12.32
N PHE A 83 1.58 5.17 -12.70
CA PHE A 83 1.64 4.03 -11.80
C PHE A 83 2.94 3.26 -12.00
N VAL A 84 3.52 2.73 -10.93
CA VAL A 84 4.66 1.81 -10.98
C VAL A 84 4.15 0.41 -10.67
N ILE A 85 4.23 -0.46 -11.68
CA ILE A 85 3.85 -1.86 -11.62
C ILE A 85 5.08 -2.64 -11.15
N PRO A 86 5.10 -3.22 -9.94
CA PRO A 86 6.28 -3.90 -9.39
C PRO A 86 6.78 -5.03 -10.30
N LEU A 87 8.11 -5.11 -10.52
CA LEU A 87 8.71 -6.17 -11.37
C LEU A 87 8.56 -7.56 -10.73
N GLU A 88 8.74 -7.62 -9.42
CA GLU A 88 8.45 -8.81 -8.63
C GLU A 88 7.01 -8.73 -8.12
N PRO A 89 6.28 -9.87 -8.03
CA PRO A 89 4.97 -9.91 -7.41
C PRO A 89 5.08 -9.43 -5.96
N SER A 90 4.86 -8.15 -5.76
CA SER A 90 4.75 -7.58 -4.44
C SER A 90 3.29 -7.65 -4.03
N SER A 91 3.06 -7.85 -2.75
CA SER A 91 1.76 -7.66 -2.12
C SER A 91 1.24 -6.22 -2.27
N HIS A 92 1.91 -5.35 -3.05
CA HIS A 92 1.74 -3.91 -3.03
C HIS A 92 0.80 -3.38 -4.10
N GLY A 93 0.58 -4.16 -5.15
CA GLY A 93 -0.12 -3.70 -6.35
C GLY A 93 0.60 -2.50 -6.97
N ASP A 94 -0.10 -1.80 -7.88
CA ASP A 94 0.50 -0.68 -8.59
C ASP A 94 0.63 0.55 -7.68
N LEU A 95 1.85 1.10 -7.59
CA LEU A 95 2.14 2.30 -6.82
C LEU A 95 1.75 3.54 -7.61
N PHE A 96 0.85 4.36 -7.08
CA PHE A 96 0.47 5.64 -7.70
C PHE A 96 1.60 6.68 -7.56
N ILE A 97 1.92 7.34 -8.67
CA ILE A 97 2.88 8.45 -8.76
C ILE A 97 2.13 9.72 -9.17
N PRO A 98 2.07 10.76 -8.31
CA PRO A 98 1.44 12.03 -8.67
C PRO A 98 2.22 12.74 -9.80
N PRO A 99 1.59 13.68 -10.53
CA PRO A 99 2.20 14.33 -11.68
C PRO A 99 3.56 14.96 -11.38
N ASP A 100 3.66 15.63 -10.23
CA ASP A 100 4.85 16.34 -9.76
C ASP A 100 6.00 15.41 -9.34
N ALA A 101 5.77 14.10 -9.28
CA ALA A 101 6.76 13.10 -8.86
C ALA A 101 7.04 12.05 -9.94
N THR A 102 6.57 12.26 -11.18
CA THR A 102 6.80 11.34 -12.30
C THR A 102 8.24 11.38 -12.83
N ALA A 103 8.97 12.47 -12.57
CA ALA A 103 10.34 12.67 -13.03
C ALA A 103 10.52 12.40 -14.53
N GLU A 104 9.51 12.78 -15.34
CA GLU A 104 9.48 12.61 -16.80
C GLU A 104 9.60 11.15 -17.28
N ALA A 105 9.40 10.18 -16.38
CA ALA A 105 9.41 8.77 -16.73
C ALA A 105 8.38 8.45 -17.82
N MET A 106 8.77 7.62 -18.78
CA MET A 106 7.91 7.19 -19.87
C MET A 106 7.23 5.85 -19.56
N THR A 107 6.09 5.61 -20.22
CA THR A 107 5.43 4.30 -20.11
C THR A 107 6.37 3.21 -20.61
N GLY A 108 6.65 2.21 -19.78
CA GLY A 108 7.58 1.12 -20.08
C GLY A 108 8.92 1.22 -19.35
N ASP A 109 9.26 2.38 -18.77
CA ASP A 109 10.52 2.56 -18.06
C ASP A 109 10.56 1.73 -16.78
N ILE A 110 11.71 1.11 -16.49
CA ILE A 110 11.97 0.51 -15.19
C ILE A 110 12.43 1.61 -14.24
N VAL A 111 11.65 1.86 -13.19
CA VAL A 111 11.89 2.93 -12.24
C VAL A 111 12.02 2.38 -10.81
N LEU A 112 12.83 3.07 -10.00
CA LEU A 112 12.91 2.87 -8.57
C LEU A 112 12.10 3.99 -7.87
N ALA A 113 10.91 3.66 -7.40
CA ALA A 113 10.05 4.60 -6.72
C ALA A 113 10.25 4.53 -5.20
N LYS A 114 10.39 5.69 -4.55
CA LYS A 114 10.40 5.80 -3.09
C LYS A 114 8.98 6.07 -2.60
N VAL A 115 8.49 5.24 -1.69
CA VAL A 115 7.19 5.45 -1.04
C VAL A 115 7.33 6.60 -0.05
N VAL A 116 6.68 7.71 -0.37
CA VAL A 116 6.59 8.88 0.52
C VAL A 116 5.18 8.97 1.10
N LYS A 117 5.08 9.28 2.39
CA LYS A 117 3.79 9.65 2.98
C LYS A 117 3.30 10.92 2.28
N LYS A 118 2.06 10.91 1.80
CA LYS A 118 1.31 12.17 1.66
C LYS A 118 1.20 12.78 3.07
N ALA A 119 1.97 13.84 3.33
CA ALA A 119 1.58 14.79 4.34
C ALA A 119 0.23 15.37 3.85
N ASN A 120 -0.83 15.16 4.62
CA ASN A 120 -2.01 16.00 4.42
C ASN A 120 -1.54 17.44 4.63
N ALA A 121 -1.67 18.26 3.60
CA ALA A 121 -1.56 19.71 3.74
C ALA A 121 -2.58 20.18 4.80
N PRO A 122 -2.25 21.23 5.58
CA PRO A 122 -3.00 21.69 6.74
C PRO A 122 -4.46 22.06 6.44
#